data_AF-A0A1S5Y2G3-F1
#
_entry.id   AF-A0A1S5Y2G3-F1
#
_cell.length_a   1.000
_cell.length_b   1.000
_cell.length_c   1.000
_cell.angle_alpha   90.00
_cell.angle_beta   90.00
_cell.angle_gamma   90.00
#
_symmetry.space_group_name_H-M   'P 1'
#
loop_
_entity.id
_entity.type
_entity.pdbx_description
1 polymer ?
#
loop_
_entity_poly.entity_id
_entity_poly.type
_entity_poly.pdbx_seq_one_letter_code
_entity_poly.pdbx_strand_id
1 'polypeptide(L)'
;MNISEIENNIVSLLERSDRKVVILMDKLDEAYEPDNIGIGIIAGLAYASIELNQKAKCIRPIIFLRDNIFRSLSKEDPDYSRNIEGQVIRLHWDWAQLLMLSAKRMKVAFKLDIEKDQRVWDRCTADDLKGRNGFKRCLQFTLYRPRDLLSLLNEAFFSAFRENRETIINTDLEYAAKSISMARLEDLWKEYQKIFPSIQVITSAFRSIEPELTVYTCLKKIEASFELIEENGDPKITSEIQLLKASGILQSLYSVGFVGIRDKNTSSYSFCHDGRTPDKGFESNEKLLIHPCYWLGLNLNRNALAPEEAEEINDEYDINIISDNSAIRNKTIGQITTHLDQIPIGNEGATEFEQWCLDALRIVFASHLTDIKSHPNGNAVQRRDIIGTNGGKSDFWKRVLEDYKTRQVVFDAKNFEELGPSEYRQLQSYLTGPYGKLGFIINRDESEVLKSGKDLDWTKEMYQSHNSLIIKLPAKYISKLLQKLRNPEKHDAIDRQMGKLLTLYETSYMAIKSTQKKRRK
;
A
#
# COMPACT_ATOMS: atom_id res chain seq x y z
N MET A 1 39.67 10.36 -7.57
CA MET A 1 39.76 9.11 -6.77
C MET A 1 38.89 8.07 -7.45
N ASN A 2 39.41 6.86 -7.68
CA ASN A 2 38.63 5.77 -8.26
C ASN A 2 37.85 5.08 -7.13
N ILE A 3 36.56 5.41 -6.98
CA ILE A 3 35.71 4.92 -5.89
C ILE A 3 35.64 3.39 -5.89
N SER A 4 35.59 2.76 -7.07
CA SER A 4 35.54 1.30 -7.22
C SER A 4 36.82 0.63 -6.72
N GLU A 5 37.97 1.29 -6.86
CA GLU A 5 39.25 0.78 -6.35
C GLU A 5 39.29 0.82 -4.81
N ILE A 6 38.77 1.90 -4.22
CA ILE A 6 38.64 2.04 -2.77
C ILE A 6 37.67 0.98 -2.23
N GLU A 7 36.50 0.81 -2.85
CA GLU A 7 35.49 -0.19 -2.48
C GLU A 7 36.09 -1.60 -2.48
N ASN A 8 36.76 -2.00 -3.57
CA ASN A 8 37.40 -3.32 -3.68
C ASN A 8 38.49 -3.54 -2.61
N ASN A 9 39.30 -2.52 -2.34
CA ASN A 9 40.34 -2.61 -1.32
C ASN A 9 39.75 -2.75 0.09
N ILE A 10 38.69 -2.00 0.41
CA ILE A 10 37.99 -2.10 1.70
C ILE A 10 37.37 -3.48 1.88
N VAL A 11 36.65 -3.98 0.87
CA VAL A 11 36.00 -5.30 0.93
C VAL A 11 37.05 -6.40 1.10
N SER A 12 38.12 -6.37 0.31
CA SER A 12 39.24 -7.32 0.41
C SER A 12 39.92 -7.30 1.79
N LEU A 13 40.12 -6.11 2.38
CA LEU A 13 40.66 -5.97 3.74
C LEU A 13 39.73 -6.57 4.80
N LEU A 14 38.43 -6.31 4.71
CA LEU A 14 37.43 -6.83 5.64
C LEU A 14 37.30 -8.34 5.56
N GLU A 15 37.33 -8.90 4.35
CA GLU A 15 37.32 -10.35 4.13
C GLU A 15 38.59 -11.02 4.67
N ARG A 16 39.77 -10.46 4.40
CA ARG A 16 41.04 -10.99 4.92
C ARG A 16 41.16 -10.91 6.44
N SER A 17 40.51 -9.93 7.05
CA SER A 17 40.53 -9.75 8.50
C SER A 17 39.40 -10.49 9.23
N ASP A 18 38.54 -11.21 8.51
CA ASP A 18 37.34 -11.89 9.03
C ASP A 18 36.47 -10.97 9.90
N ARG A 19 36.30 -9.72 9.45
CA ARG A 19 35.49 -8.71 10.16
C ARG A 19 34.18 -8.47 9.44
N LYS A 20 33.10 -8.46 10.21
CA LYS A 20 31.78 -8.03 9.76
C LYS A 20 31.51 -6.60 10.24
N VAL A 21 31.02 -5.76 9.35
CA VAL A 21 30.67 -4.37 9.61
C VAL A 21 29.18 -4.20 9.46
N VAL A 22 28.53 -3.61 10.45
CA VAL A 22 27.13 -3.20 10.37
C VAL A 22 27.10 -1.68 10.37
N ILE A 23 26.47 -1.08 9.36
CA ILE A 23 26.33 0.37 9.22
C ILE A 23 24.89 0.72 9.58
N LEU A 24 24.69 1.49 10.63
CA LEU A 24 23.37 1.95 11.07
C LEU A 24 23.22 3.42 10.70
N MET A 25 22.20 3.74 9.92
CA MET A 25 21.90 5.10 9.47
C MET A 25 20.54 5.50 10.02
N ASP A 26 20.52 6.43 10.97
CA ASP A 26 19.33 6.88 11.67
C ASP A 26 19.19 8.41 11.56
N LYS A 27 18.01 8.95 11.88
CA LYS A 27 17.70 10.39 11.90
C LYS A 27 17.85 11.10 10.55
N LEU A 28 17.63 10.37 9.46
CA LEU A 28 17.66 10.95 8.11
C LEU A 28 16.58 12.01 7.87
N ASP A 29 15.56 12.05 8.73
CA ASP A 29 14.49 13.05 8.74
C ASP A 29 14.95 14.44 9.20
N GLU A 30 16.03 14.59 9.97
CA GLU A 30 16.45 15.89 10.51
C GLU A 30 16.93 16.88 9.43
N ALA A 31 17.34 16.36 8.28
CA ALA A 31 17.83 17.15 7.14
C ALA A 31 17.04 16.86 5.84
N TYR A 32 15.90 16.17 5.96
CA TYR A 32 15.06 15.82 4.82
C TYR A 32 14.03 16.92 4.55
N GLU A 33 14.02 17.38 3.31
CA GLU A 33 12.92 18.16 2.75
C GLU A 33 12.20 17.27 1.71
N PRO A 34 10.86 17.30 1.63
CA PRO A 34 10.09 16.52 0.67
C PRO A 34 10.13 17.14 -0.75
N ASP A 35 11.31 17.57 -1.19
CA ASP A 35 11.57 18.08 -2.52
C ASP A 35 12.36 17.06 -3.36
N ASN A 36 12.53 17.36 -4.64
CA ASN A 36 13.22 16.45 -5.57
C ASN A 36 14.67 16.15 -5.12
N ILE A 37 15.31 17.07 -4.40
CA ILE A 37 16.70 16.92 -3.95
C ILE A 37 16.75 15.97 -2.76
N GLY A 38 15.93 16.22 -1.73
CA GLY A 38 15.85 15.38 -0.54
C GLY A 38 15.44 13.95 -0.88
N ILE A 39 14.45 13.78 -1.77
CA ILE A 39 14.05 12.47 -2.27
C ILE A 39 15.20 11.80 -3.04
N GLY A 40 15.88 12.53 -3.92
CA GLY A 40 17.02 12.00 -4.68
C GLY A 40 18.18 11.55 -3.79
N ILE A 41 18.45 12.26 -2.69
CA ILE A 41 19.48 11.88 -1.70
C ILE A 41 19.10 10.58 -1.00
N ILE A 42 17.86 10.46 -0.52
CA ILE A 42 17.38 9.25 0.16
C ILE A 42 17.35 8.06 -0.80
N ALA A 43 16.90 8.26 -2.04
CA ALA A 43 16.92 7.25 -3.10
C ALA A 43 18.34 6.76 -3.38
N GLY A 44 19.28 7.69 -3.60
CA GLY A 44 20.68 7.37 -3.82
C GLY A 44 21.31 6.61 -2.65
N LEU A 45 21.01 6.99 -1.41
CA LEU A 45 21.46 6.28 -0.21
C LEU A 45 20.90 4.86 -0.13
N ALA A 46 19.61 4.68 -0.43
CA ALA A 46 18.96 3.38 -0.48
C ALA A 46 19.63 2.49 -1.55
N TYR A 47 19.81 2.99 -2.76
CA TYR A 47 20.48 2.26 -3.85
C TYR A 47 21.91 1.87 -3.51
N ALA A 48 22.70 2.81 -3.00
CA ALA A 48 24.08 2.53 -2.58
C ALA A 48 24.13 1.46 -1.48
N SER A 49 23.20 1.50 -0.53
CA SER A 49 23.13 0.51 0.55
C SER A 49 22.73 -0.87 0.04
N ILE A 50 21.78 -0.94 -0.89
CA ILE A 50 21.34 -2.20 -1.52
C ILE A 50 22.48 -2.81 -2.33
N GLU A 51 23.16 -2.00 -3.16
CA GLU A 51 24.29 -2.44 -3.97
C GLU A 51 25.44 -2.94 -3.08
N LEU A 52 25.79 -2.20 -2.03
CA LEU A 52 26.84 -2.58 -1.08
C LEU A 52 26.49 -3.89 -0.36
N ASN A 53 25.23 -4.05 0.07
CA ASN A 53 24.76 -5.27 0.73
C ASN A 53 24.77 -6.50 -0.20
N GLN A 54 24.59 -6.31 -1.51
CA GLN A 54 24.67 -7.39 -2.51
C GLN A 54 26.12 -7.75 -2.84
N LYS A 55 27.00 -6.75 -2.96
CA LYS A 55 28.41 -6.95 -3.32
C LYS A 55 29.26 -7.49 -2.16
N ALA A 56 29.04 -6.99 -0.94
CA ALA A 56 29.92 -7.25 0.20
C ALA A 56 29.19 -8.03 1.30
N LYS A 57 29.43 -9.34 1.38
CA LYS A 57 28.84 -10.21 2.43
C LYS A 57 29.29 -9.86 3.85
N CYS A 58 30.44 -9.18 3.98
CA CYS A 58 30.98 -8.72 5.25
C CYS A 58 30.40 -7.36 5.70
N ILE A 59 29.61 -6.67 4.87
CA ILE A 59 29.04 -5.35 5.18
C ILE A 59 27.52 -5.44 5.17
N ARG A 60 26.88 -4.96 6.24
CA ARG A 60 25.42 -4.92 6.38
C ARG A 60 24.96 -3.49 6.68
N PRO A 61 24.56 -2.72 5.66
CA PRO A 61 23.90 -1.43 5.88
C PRO A 61 22.43 -1.64 6.31
N ILE A 62 21.99 -0.84 7.28
CA ILE A 62 20.62 -0.77 7.77
C ILE A 62 20.24 0.71 7.87
N ILE A 63 19.22 1.08 7.12
CA ILE A 63 18.68 2.44 7.09
C ILE A 63 17.37 2.45 7.88
N PHE A 64 17.27 3.37 8.84
CA PHE A 64 16.02 3.68 9.52
C PHE A 64 15.38 4.87 8.81
N LEU A 65 14.24 4.62 8.17
CA LEU A 65 13.46 5.66 7.49
C LEU A 65 12.10 5.80 8.14
N ARG A 66 11.69 7.05 8.37
CA ARG A 66 10.31 7.35 8.75
C ARG A 66 9.36 6.98 7.61
N ASP A 67 8.17 6.54 7.96
CA ASP A 67 7.19 6.02 7.01
C ASP A 67 6.75 7.08 5.98
N ASN A 68 6.62 8.35 6.38
CA ASN A 68 6.30 9.47 5.48
C ASN A 68 7.40 9.68 4.40
N ILE A 69 8.68 9.66 4.78
CA ILE A 69 9.82 9.77 3.85
C ILE A 69 9.82 8.57 2.90
N PHE A 70 9.60 7.37 3.44
CA PHE A 70 9.52 6.15 2.65
C PHE A 70 8.38 6.19 1.63
N ARG A 71 7.22 6.76 1.99
CA ARG A 71 6.08 6.96 1.09
C ARG A 71 6.38 7.99 0.00
N SER A 72 7.04 9.10 0.32
CA SER A 72 7.51 10.07 -0.69
C SER A 72 8.44 9.40 -1.69
N LEU A 73 9.40 8.62 -1.20
CA LEU A 73 10.29 7.82 -2.04
C LEU A 73 9.49 6.85 -2.93
N SER A 74 8.49 6.16 -2.38
CA SER A 74 7.64 5.23 -3.15
C SER A 74 6.81 5.90 -4.24
N LYS A 75 6.45 7.18 -4.10
CA LYS A 75 5.64 7.92 -5.08
C LYS A 75 6.49 8.53 -6.18
N GLU A 76 7.61 9.13 -5.79
CA GLU A 76 8.41 9.99 -6.66
C GLU A 76 9.57 9.24 -7.32
N ASP A 77 10.03 8.12 -6.74
CA ASP A 77 11.09 7.31 -7.35
C ASP A 77 10.50 6.31 -8.39
N PRO A 78 10.90 6.40 -9.67
CA PRO A 78 10.34 5.58 -10.75
C PRO A 78 10.77 4.11 -10.70
N ASP A 79 11.85 3.77 -10.00
CA ASP A 79 12.43 2.43 -9.88
C ASP A 79 12.20 1.78 -8.50
N TYR A 80 11.44 2.45 -7.62
CA TYR A 80 11.15 2.03 -6.26
C TYR A 80 10.71 0.56 -6.15
N SER A 81 9.70 0.16 -6.93
CA SER A 81 9.15 -1.20 -6.88
C SER A 81 10.15 -2.27 -7.30
N ARG A 82 11.09 -1.92 -8.18
CA ARG A 82 12.09 -2.86 -8.68
C ARG A 82 13.22 -3.07 -7.66
N ASN A 83 13.66 -2.00 -7.02
CA ASN A 83 14.93 -1.96 -6.32
C ASN A 83 14.77 -1.85 -4.79
N ILE A 84 13.80 -1.09 -4.31
CA ILE A 84 13.68 -0.70 -2.89
C ILE A 84 12.59 -1.52 -2.18
N GLU A 85 11.42 -1.70 -2.81
CA GLU A 85 10.23 -2.31 -2.18
C GLU A 85 10.52 -3.67 -1.51
N GLY A 86 11.31 -4.54 -2.15
CA GLY A 86 11.66 -5.86 -1.63
C GLY A 86 12.77 -5.90 -0.57
N GLN A 87 13.38 -4.76 -0.23
CA GLN A 87 14.54 -4.67 0.67
C GLN A 87 14.18 -4.03 2.03
N VAL A 88 12.89 -3.90 2.34
CA VAL A 88 12.39 -3.09 3.46
C VAL A 88 11.70 -3.97 4.50
N ILE A 89 11.89 -3.62 5.77
CA ILE A 89 11.13 -4.16 6.89
C ILE A 89 10.39 -2.99 7.54
N ARG A 90 9.05 -3.05 7.52
CA ARG A 90 8.22 -2.07 8.21
C ARG A 90 8.08 -2.46 9.68
N LEU A 91 8.32 -1.50 10.57
CA LEU A 91 8.12 -1.67 12.00
C LEU A 91 6.71 -1.20 12.37
N HIS A 92 5.98 -2.03 13.07
CA HIS A 92 4.63 -1.77 13.57
C HIS A 92 4.55 -2.20 15.04
N TRP A 93 3.72 -1.52 15.82
CA TRP A 93 3.47 -1.81 17.24
C TRP A 93 1.98 -2.03 17.47
N ASP A 94 1.61 -3.28 17.66
CA ASP A 94 0.27 -3.64 18.12
C ASP A 94 0.20 -3.67 19.66
N TRP A 95 -1.01 -3.78 20.20
CA TRP A 95 -1.23 -3.84 21.65
C TRP A 95 -0.49 -5.01 22.33
N ALA A 96 -0.31 -6.15 21.65
CA ALA A 96 0.33 -7.33 22.21
C ALA A 96 1.86 -7.15 22.27
N GLN A 97 2.46 -6.54 21.24
CA GLN A 97 3.88 -6.18 21.20
C GLN A 97 4.21 -5.12 22.25
N LEU A 98 3.32 -4.13 22.44
CA LEU A 98 3.46 -3.12 23.50
C LEU A 98 3.31 -3.74 24.90
N LEU A 99 2.40 -4.71 25.08
CA LEU A 99 2.30 -5.48 26.32
C LEU A 99 3.58 -6.28 26.58
N MET A 100 4.11 -6.98 25.57
CA MET A 100 5.38 -7.71 25.69
C MET A 100 6.53 -6.77 26.06
N LEU A 101 6.63 -5.60 25.42
CA LEU A 101 7.68 -4.62 25.68
C LEU A 101 7.60 -4.08 27.12
N SER A 102 6.41 -3.66 27.55
CA SER A 102 6.19 -3.15 28.90
C SER A 102 6.42 -4.23 29.96
N ALA A 103 5.89 -5.44 29.76
CA ALA A 103 6.10 -6.57 30.66
C ALA A 103 7.59 -6.94 30.80
N LYS A 104 8.36 -6.97 29.71
CA LYS A 104 9.82 -7.22 29.79
C LYS A 104 10.54 -6.19 30.65
N ARG A 105 10.18 -4.90 30.55
CA ARG A 105 10.77 -3.85 31.38
C ARG A 105 10.31 -3.97 32.84
N MET A 106 9.04 -4.29 33.08
CA MET A 106 8.51 -4.55 34.42
C MET A 106 9.20 -5.73 35.10
N LYS A 107 9.45 -6.84 34.39
CA LYS A 107 10.19 -7.99 34.95
C LYS A 107 11.54 -7.56 35.53
N VAL A 108 12.28 -6.72 34.80
CA VAL A 108 13.58 -6.21 35.25
C VAL A 108 13.41 -5.21 36.40
N ALA A 109 12.51 -4.24 36.27
CA ALA A 109 12.32 -3.18 37.25
C ALA A 109 11.81 -3.70 38.61
N PHE A 110 10.87 -4.65 38.58
CA PHE A 110 10.24 -5.25 39.76
C PHE A 110 10.86 -6.59 40.18
N LYS A 111 11.94 -7.03 39.50
CA LYS A 111 12.61 -8.32 39.76
C LYS A 111 11.64 -9.50 39.78
N LEU A 112 10.76 -9.56 38.79
CA LEU A 112 9.73 -10.60 38.67
C LEU A 112 10.22 -11.75 37.78
N ASP A 113 10.08 -12.98 38.29
CA ASP A 113 10.32 -14.21 37.53
C ASP A 113 8.97 -14.81 37.08
N ILE A 114 8.35 -14.17 36.10
CA ILE A 114 7.05 -14.56 35.55
C ILE A 114 7.17 -14.67 34.04
N GLU A 115 6.90 -15.85 33.48
CA GLU A 115 6.99 -16.06 32.03
C GLU A 115 5.92 -15.28 31.25
N LYS A 116 4.65 -15.42 31.64
CA LYS A 116 3.51 -14.85 30.91
C LYS A 116 3.40 -13.34 31.12
N ASP A 117 3.46 -12.57 30.03
CA ASP A 117 3.44 -11.10 30.06
C ASP A 117 2.17 -10.52 30.68
N GLN A 118 1.00 -11.10 30.40
CA GLN A 118 -0.26 -10.68 31.05
C GLN A 118 -0.20 -10.81 32.57
N ARG A 119 0.44 -11.86 33.10
CA ARG A 119 0.56 -12.05 34.56
C ARG A 119 1.52 -11.05 35.20
N VAL A 120 2.52 -10.59 34.45
CA VAL A 120 3.43 -9.52 34.89
C VAL A 120 2.65 -8.23 35.01
N TRP A 121 1.86 -7.89 33.98
CA TRP A 121 0.97 -6.73 34.01
C TRP A 121 0.01 -6.79 35.21
N ASP A 122 -0.73 -7.90 35.36
CA ASP A 122 -1.72 -8.08 36.44
C ASP A 122 -1.07 -8.06 37.84
N ARG A 123 0.23 -8.31 37.95
CA ARG A 123 1.00 -8.23 39.19
C ARG A 123 1.37 -6.79 39.54
N CYS A 124 1.58 -5.95 38.54
CA CYS A 124 1.97 -4.55 38.69
C CYS A 124 0.77 -3.57 38.63
N THR A 125 -0.44 -4.06 38.36
CA THR A 125 -1.67 -3.25 38.29
C THR A 125 -2.76 -3.78 39.23
N ALA A 126 -3.71 -2.91 39.54
CA ALA A 126 -4.83 -3.21 40.44
C ALA A 126 -6.20 -3.04 39.76
N ASP A 127 -7.22 -3.65 40.37
CA ASP A 127 -8.63 -3.51 39.98
C ASP A 127 -8.91 -3.73 38.48
N ASP A 128 -9.57 -2.76 37.85
CA ASP A 128 -9.97 -2.72 36.45
C ASP A 128 -8.81 -2.44 35.48
N LEU A 129 -7.63 -2.08 35.99
CA LEU A 129 -6.40 -2.01 35.18
C LEU A 129 -5.81 -3.40 34.91
N LYS A 130 -6.27 -4.45 35.60
CA LYS A 130 -5.87 -5.82 35.28
C LYS A 130 -6.45 -6.31 33.96
N GLY A 131 -5.83 -7.34 33.42
CA GLY A 131 -6.26 -7.98 32.19
C GLY A 131 -5.95 -7.14 30.95
N ARG A 132 -6.38 -7.67 29.80
CA ARG A 132 -6.16 -7.06 28.48
C ARG A 132 -6.84 -5.70 28.35
N ASN A 133 -8.06 -5.58 28.85
CA ASN A 133 -8.85 -4.35 28.71
C ASN A 133 -8.25 -3.20 29.54
N GLY A 134 -7.74 -3.51 30.74
CA GLY A 134 -7.01 -2.54 31.55
C GLY A 134 -5.74 -2.05 30.86
N PHE A 135 -4.98 -2.95 30.21
CA PHE A 135 -3.82 -2.53 29.40
C PHE A 135 -4.21 -1.67 28.20
N LYS A 136 -5.23 -2.07 27.42
CA LYS A 136 -5.75 -1.28 26.29
C LYS A 136 -6.22 0.11 26.73
N ARG A 137 -6.81 0.23 27.93
CA ARG A 137 -7.19 1.51 28.51
C ARG A 137 -5.99 2.43 28.74
N CYS A 138 -4.80 1.92 29.01
CA CYS A 138 -3.59 2.75 29.05
C CYS A 138 -3.18 3.23 27.65
N LEU A 139 -3.34 2.39 26.63
CA LEU A 139 -2.95 2.72 25.25
C LEU A 139 -3.73 3.89 24.66
N GLN A 140 -5.00 4.10 25.07
CA GLN A 140 -5.80 5.23 24.58
C GLN A 140 -5.16 6.60 24.88
N PHE A 141 -4.31 6.70 25.90
CA PHE A 141 -3.62 7.94 26.26
C PHE A 141 -2.30 8.14 25.48
N THR A 142 -2.01 7.25 24.53
CA THR A 142 -0.76 7.20 23.75
C THR A 142 -1.07 7.23 22.26
N LEU A 143 -0.03 7.37 21.43
CA LEU A 143 -0.12 7.21 19.97
C LEU A 143 0.31 5.80 19.52
N TYR A 144 0.08 4.78 20.35
CA TYR A 144 0.61 3.41 20.17
C TYR A 144 2.14 3.33 19.98
N ARG A 145 2.87 4.34 20.47
CA ARG A 145 4.34 4.39 20.43
C ARG A 145 4.92 3.84 21.73
N PRO A 146 5.95 2.98 21.69
CA PRO A 146 6.61 2.46 22.89
C PRO A 146 7.09 3.55 23.85
N ARG A 147 7.60 4.67 23.33
CA ARG A 147 8.08 5.79 24.13
C ARG A 147 6.96 6.47 24.93
N ASP A 148 5.80 6.63 24.31
CA ASP A 148 4.65 7.30 24.93
C ASP A 148 4.07 6.41 26.03
N LEU A 149 3.91 5.11 25.75
CA LEU A 149 3.49 4.13 26.75
C LEU A 149 4.45 4.08 27.94
N LEU A 150 5.76 4.05 27.69
CA LEU A 150 6.73 4.00 28.78
C LEU A 150 6.76 5.29 29.58
N SER A 151 6.59 6.46 28.96
CA SER A 151 6.48 7.73 29.68
C SER A 151 5.26 7.71 30.60
N LEU A 152 4.10 7.30 30.08
CA LEU A 152 2.85 7.15 30.85
C LEU A 152 3.01 6.19 32.03
N LEU A 153 3.54 4.99 31.78
CA LEU A 153 3.71 3.99 32.83
C LEU A 153 4.74 4.43 33.87
N ASN A 154 5.87 4.99 33.46
CA ASN A 154 6.89 5.46 34.41
C ASN A 154 6.34 6.55 35.33
N GLU A 155 5.56 7.49 34.80
CA GLU A 155 4.92 8.54 35.59
C GLU A 155 3.84 7.97 36.54
N ALA A 156 3.04 7.02 36.07
CA ALA A 156 2.06 6.32 36.90
C ALA A 156 2.72 5.52 38.03
N PHE A 157 3.78 4.75 37.73
CA PHE A 157 4.53 4.03 38.76
C PHE A 157 5.25 4.97 39.72
N PHE A 158 5.78 6.09 39.23
CA PHE A 158 6.36 7.12 40.08
C PHE A 158 5.33 7.68 41.07
N SER A 159 4.11 7.96 40.63
CA SER A 159 2.98 8.35 41.50
C SER A 159 2.68 7.26 42.53
N ALA A 160 2.55 6.00 42.10
CA ALA A 160 2.26 4.88 43.00
C ALA A 160 3.35 4.70 44.07
N PHE A 161 4.63 4.78 43.69
CA PHE A 161 5.76 4.65 44.60
C PHE A 161 5.82 5.77 45.64
N ARG A 162 5.43 7.01 45.28
CA ARG A 162 5.33 8.11 46.25
C ARG A 162 4.30 7.83 47.35
N GLU A 163 3.26 7.07 47.02
CA GLU A 163 2.23 6.61 47.94
C GLU A 163 2.56 5.23 48.58
N ASN A 164 3.83 4.79 48.50
CA ASN A 164 4.32 3.50 49.00
C ASN A 164 3.59 2.26 48.43
N ARG A 165 3.08 2.35 47.20
CA ARG A 165 2.45 1.23 46.49
C ARG A 165 3.39 0.70 45.40
N GLU A 166 3.41 -0.62 45.25
CA GLU A 166 4.13 -1.30 44.15
C GLU A 166 3.25 -1.55 42.92
N THR A 167 1.96 -1.25 43.02
CA THR A 167 0.96 -1.42 41.96
C THR A 167 0.29 -0.10 41.62
N ILE A 168 0.11 0.16 40.33
CA ILE A 168 -0.66 1.34 39.86
C ILE A 168 -2.17 1.09 39.96
N ILE A 169 -2.90 2.15 40.34
CA ILE A 169 -4.37 2.22 40.33
C ILE A 169 -4.84 3.30 39.35
N ASN A 170 -6.15 3.41 39.11
CA ASN A 170 -6.70 4.40 38.17
C ASN A 170 -6.28 5.84 38.48
N THR A 171 -6.20 6.24 39.74
CA THR A 171 -5.83 7.62 40.09
C THR A 171 -4.40 7.98 39.67
N ASP A 172 -3.47 7.01 39.72
CA ASP A 172 -2.10 7.22 39.24
C ASP A 172 -2.07 7.34 37.71
N LEU A 173 -2.86 6.50 37.04
CA LEU A 173 -2.99 6.53 35.58
C LEU A 173 -3.62 7.83 35.11
N GLU A 174 -4.67 8.32 35.76
CA GLU A 174 -5.34 9.58 35.44
C GLU A 174 -4.41 10.78 35.66
N TYR A 175 -3.64 10.77 36.76
CA TYR A 175 -2.61 11.77 37.02
C TYR A 175 -1.56 11.81 35.90
N ALA A 176 -0.99 10.64 35.56
CA ALA A 176 0.00 10.52 34.50
C ALA A 176 -0.59 10.90 33.13
N ALA A 177 -1.79 10.41 32.81
CA ALA A 177 -2.45 10.66 31.54
C ALA A 177 -2.71 12.16 31.32
N LYS A 178 -3.05 12.92 32.36
CA LYS A 178 -3.22 14.38 32.25
C LYS A 178 -1.92 15.09 31.88
N SER A 179 -0.82 14.75 32.58
CA SER A 179 0.51 15.27 32.33
C SER A 179 1.00 14.94 30.91
N ILE A 180 0.89 13.66 30.53
CA ILE A 180 1.26 13.16 29.19
C ILE A 180 0.42 13.81 28.11
N SER A 181 -0.90 13.96 28.30
CA SER A 181 -1.80 14.57 27.32
C SER A 181 -1.42 16.03 27.02
N MET A 182 -1.11 16.81 28.06
CA MET A 182 -0.62 18.19 27.91
C MET A 182 0.72 18.23 27.18
N ALA A 183 1.68 17.38 27.57
CA ALA A 183 2.98 17.31 26.93
C ALA A 183 2.88 16.90 25.45
N ARG A 184 2.00 15.95 25.10
CA ARG A 184 1.75 15.54 23.71
C ARG A 184 1.16 16.70 22.89
N LEU A 185 0.23 17.47 23.46
CA LEU A 185 -0.37 18.62 22.78
C LEU A 185 0.68 19.72 22.53
N GLU A 186 1.57 19.98 23.50
CA GLU A 186 2.69 20.89 23.30
C GLU A 186 3.70 20.39 22.26
N ASP A 187 4.02 19.10 22.27
CA ASP A 187 4.91 18.48 21.27
C ASP A 187 4.31 18.63 19.86
N LEU A 188 3.00 18.40 19.70
CA LEU A 188 2.28 18.61 18.45
C LEU A 188 2.40 20.06 17.97
N TRP A 189 2.22 21.02 18.87
CA TRP A 189 2.40 22.44 18.53
C TRP A 189 3.83 22.74 18.09
N LYS A 190 4.83 22.31 18.87
CA LYS A 190 6.25 22.56 18.56
C LYS A 190 6.68 21.93 17.23
N GLU A 191 6.20 20.73 16.94
CA GLU A 191 6.54 20.00 15.73
C GLU A 191 5.96 20.67 14.48
N TYR A 192 4.69 21.08 14.53
CA TYR A 192 3.98 21.56 13.34
C TYR A 192 3.86 23.08 13.22
N GLN A 193 4.17 23.88 14.24
CA GLN A 193 4.01 25.35 14.22
C GLN A 193 4.72 26.04 13.04
N LYS A 194 5.82 25.48 12.53
CA LYS A 194 6.52 26.05 11.36
C LYS A 194 5.73 25.88 10.06
N ILE A 195 5.03 24.76 9.91
CA ILE A 195 4.31 24.36 8.68
C ILE A 195 2.82 24.71 8.78
N PHE A 196 2.27 24.68 9.99
CA PHE A 196 0.89 24.98 10.35
C PHE A 196 0.86 26.03 11.50
N PRO A 197 1.18 27.32 11.23
CA PRO A 197 1.29 28.35 12.26
C PRO A 197 0.06 28.51 13.17
N SER A 198 -1.14 28.31 12.63
CA SER A 198 -2.39 28.47 13.40
C SER A 198 -2.72 27.29 14.32
N ILE A 199 -1.95 26.19 14.29
CA ILE A 199 -2.27 24.92 14.99
C ILE A 199 -2.64 25.11 16.47
N GLN A 200 -1.91 25.93 17.21
CA GLN A 200 -2.16 26.12 18.64
C GLN A 200 -3.50 26.80 18.90
N VAL A 201 -3.81 27.84 18.13
CA VAL A 201 -5.05 28.60 18.30
C VAL A 201 -6.25 27.76 17.86
N ILE A 202 -6.14 27.09 16.72
CA ILE A 202 -7.19 26.22 16.18
C ILE A 202 -7.48 25.05 17.13
N THR A 203 -6.46 24.30 17.56
CA THR A 203 -6.66 23.15 18.47
C THR A 203 -7.21 23.58 19.82
N SER A 204 -6.81 24.75 20.33
CA SER A 204 -7.34 25.31 21.58
C SER A 204 -8.82 25.71 21.50
N ALA A 205 -9.34 26.01 20.31
CA ALA A 205 -10.76 26.27 20.13
C ALA A 205 -11.62 25.05 20.49
N PHE A 206 -11.08 23.83 20.36
CA PHE A 206 -11.74 22.58 20.71
C PHE A 206 -11.70 22.26 22.21
N ARG A 207 -11.34 23.19 23.11
CA ARG A 207 -11.46 22.95 24.56
C ARG A 207 -12.92 22.80 24.99
N SER A 208 -13.15 21.98 26.02
CA SER A 208 -14.45 21.82 26.70
C SER A 208 -15.64 21.48 25.77
N ILE A 209 -15.42 20.61 24.79
CA ILE A 209 -16.49 20.07 23.95
C ILE A 209 -16.55 18.55 23.99
N GLU A 210 -17.57 18.00 23.33
CA GLU A 210 -17.61 16.60 22.97
C GLU A 210 -16.46 16.24 22.00
N PRO A 211 -15.75 15.12 22.25
CA PRO A 211 -14.66 14.67 21.40
C PRO A 211 -15.12 14.18 20.03
N GLU A 212 -16.36 13.69 19.92
CA GLU A 212 -16.99 13.27 18.67
C GLU A 212 -17.85 14.41 18.11
N LEU A 213 -17.67 14.72 16.83
CA LEU A 213 -18.38 15.79 16.14
C LEU A 213 -18.54 15.47 14.65
N THR A 214 -19.49 16.10 13.98
CA THR A 214 -19.59 15.99 12.52
C THR A 214 -18.59 16.93 11.84
N VAL A 215 -18.22 16.63 10.59
CA VAL A 215 -17.45 17.54 9.74
C VAL A 215 -18.08 18.92 9.70
N TYR A 216 -19.42 19.01 9.55
CA TYR A 216 -20.12 20.30 9.56
C TYR A 216 -19.89 21.10 10.85
N THR A 217 -20.05 20.47 12.02
CA THR A 217 -19.84 21.13 13.32
C THR A 217 -18.37 21.52 13.49
N CYS A 218 -17.44 20.69 13.03
CA CYS A 218 -16.01 20.97 13.08
C CYS A 218 -15.65 22.21 12.24
N LEU A 219 -16.12 22.27 10.99
CA LEU A 219 -15.89 23.40 10.10
C LEU A 219 -16.43 24.70 10.69
N LYS A 220 -17.68 24.71 11.19
CA LYS A 220 -18.24 25.88 11.86
C LYS A 220 -17.41 26.36 13.04
N LYS A 221 -16.84 25.43 13.80
CA LYS A 221 -16.02 25.74 14.96
C LYS A 221 -14.66 26.32 14.57
N ILE A 222 -14.07 25.81 13.48
CA ILE A 222 -12.87 26.39 12.87
C ILE A 222 -13.18 27.81 12.36
N GLU A 223 -14.30 28.00 11.64
CA GLU A 223 -14.72 29.31 11.15
C GLU A 223 -14.92 30.33 12.29
N ALA A 224 -15.59 29.93 13.38
CA ALA A 224 -15.75 30.78 14.55
C ALA A 224 -14.42 31.16 15.22
N SER A 225 -13.38 30.33 15.07
CA SER A 225 -12.04 30.67 15.57
C SER A 225 -11.33 31.71 14.71
N PHE A 226 -11.73 31.91 13.45
CA PHE A 226 -11.11 32.91 12.58
C PHE A 226 -11.41 34.33 13.05
N GLU A 227 -12.62 34.59 13.55
CA GLU A 227 -13.01 35.91 14.08
C GLU A 227 -12.08 36.33 15.25
N LEU A 228 -11.79 35.40 16.16
CA LEU A 228 -10.88 35.62 17.29
C LEU A 228 -9.43 35.85 16.86
N ILE A 229 -9.05 35.32 15.70
CA ILE A 229 -7.70 35.39 15.15
C ILE A 229 -7.51 36.69 14.35
N GLU A 230 -8.52 37.15 13.62
CA GLU A 230 -8.42 38.37 12.81
C GLU A 230 -8.27 39.64 13.67
N GLU A 231 -8.78 39.65 14.90
CA GLU A 231 -8.70 40.82 15.78
C GLU A 231 -7.31 41.02 16.43
N ASN A 232 -6.49 39.98 16.59
CA ASN A 232 -5.20 40.04 17.33
C ASN A 232 -4.10 39.09 16.80
N GLY A 233 -4.24 38.54 15.60
CA GLY A 233 -3.41 37.45 15.08
C GLY A 233 -2.07 37.87 14.46
N ASP A 234 -1.08 36.98 14.53
CA ASP A 234 0.16 37.06 13.74
C ASP A 234 -0.19 37.12 12.24
N PRO A 235 0.36 38.07 11.44
CA PRO A 235 0.12 38.14 10.01
C PRO A 235 0.30 36.81 9.24
N LYS A 236 1.21 35.94 9.71
CA LYS A 236 1.40 34.59 9.13
C LYS A 236 0.18 33.69 9.34
N ILE A 237 -0.41 33.73 10.53
CA ILE A 237 -1.60 32.96 10.89
C ILE A 237 -2.80 33.44 10.07
N THR A 238 -2.98 34.76 9.97
CA THR A 238 -4.08 35.35 9.19
C THR A 238 -3.97 34.99 7.71
N SER A 239 -2.75 35.06 7.14
CA SER A 239 -2.51 34.66 5.75
C SER A 239 -2.79 33.17 5.50
N GLU A 240 -2.41 32.29 6.43
CA GLU A 240 -2.69 30.85 6.31
C GLU A 240 -4.20 30.56 6.32
N ILE A 241 -4.93 31.16 7.24
CA ILE A 241 -6.37 30.96 7.39
C ILE A 241 -7.13 31.43 6.15
N GLN A 242 -6.75 32.56 5.57
CA GLN A 242 -7.35 33.07 4.34
C GLN A 242 -7.07 32.16 3.13
N LEU A 243 -5.87 31.56 3.09
CA LEU A 243 -5.46 30.65 2.02
C LEU A 243 -6.19 29.30 2.11
N LEU A 244 -6.10 28.64 3.27
CA LEU A 244 -6.56 27.28 3.47
C LEU A 244 -8.08 27.21 3.71
N LYS A 245 -8.66 28.25 4.31
CA LYS A 245 -10.05 28.27 4.80
C LYS A 245 -10.33 27.11 5.76
N ALA A 246 -11.56 27.01 6.26
CA ALA A 246 -11.90 25.98 7.26
C ALA A 246 -11.67 24.54 6.75
N SER A 247 -11.92 24.29 5.46
CA SER A 247 -11.70 22.98 4.86
C SER A 247 -10.23 22.59 4.79
N GLY A 248 -9.33 23.51 4.42
CA GLY A 248 -7.88 23.23 4.39
C GLY A 248 -7.31 23.10 5.80
N ILE A 249 -7.79 23.89 6.76
CA ILE A 249 -7.41 23.75 8.17
C ILE A 249 -7.85 22.40 8.74
N LEU A 250 -9.06 21.92 8.41
CA LEU A 250 -9.50 20.57 8.78
C LEU A 250 -8.62 19.48 8.16
N GLN A 251 -8.21 19.63 6.90
CA GLN A 251 -7.25 18.72 6.26
C GLN A 251 -5.91 18.71 7.02
N SER A 252 -5.40 19.88 7.44
CA SER A 252 -4.19 19.97 8.26
C SER A 252 -4.36 19.33 9.63
N LEU A 253 -5.50 19.49 10.31
CA LEU A 253 -5.75 18.82 11.59
C LEU A 253 -5.81 17.30 11.46
N TYR A 254 -6.36 16.80 10.35
CA TYR A 254 -6.37 15.38 10.05
C TYR A 254 -4.96 14.86 9.76
N SER A 255 -4.17 15.57 8.95
CA SER A 255 -2.85 15.13 8.50
C SER A 255 -1.80 15.06 9.62
N VAL A 256 -1.98 15.83 10.69
CA VAL A 256 -1.14 15.82 11.90
C VAL A 256 -1.67 14.90 13.00
N GLY A 257 -2.77 14.19 12.75
CA GLY A 257 -3.32 13.19 13.67
C GLY A 257 -4.10 13.77 14.83
N PHE A 258 -4.52 15.03 14.75
CA PHE A 258 -5.34 15.66 15.78
C PHE A 258 -6.79 15.17 15.73
N VAL A 259 -7.34 14.99 14.52
CA VAL A 259 -8.67 14.40 14.29
C VAL A 259 -8.58 13.14 13.43
N GLY A 260 -9.43 12.17 13.72
CA GLY A 260 -9.65 10.95 12.94
C GLY A 260 -11.04 10.93 12.31
N ILE A 261 -11.21 10.16 11.25
CA ILE A 261 -12.48 10.01 10.52
C ILE A 261 -13.05 8.63 10.80
N ARG A 262 -14.37 8.54 10.98
CA ARG A 262 -15.07 7.26 11.10
C ARG A 262 -15.20 6.57 9.73
N ASP A 263 -14.71 5.35 9.63
CA ASP A 263 -14.91 4.49 8.48
C ASP A 263 -16.36 3.96 8.46
N LYS A 264 -17.02 4.11 7.30
CA LYS A 264 -18.42 3.74 7.07
C LYS A 264 -18.64 2.22 7.13
N ASN A 265 -17.61 1.41 6.86
CA ASN A 265 -17.67 -0.05 6.78
C ASN A 265 -17.33 -0.73 8.11
N THR A 266 -16.28 -0.27 8.79
CA THR A 266 -15.78 -0.91 10.02
C THR A 266 -16.33 -0.28 11.29
N SER A 267 -16.99 0.88 11.18
CA SER A 267 -17.36 1.73 12.32
C SER A 267 -16.18 2.21 13.17
N SER A 268 -14.93 1.99 12.73
CA SER A 268 -13.73 2.42 13.45
C SER A 268 -13.29 3.84 13.05
N TYR A 269 -12.62 4.54 13.95
CA TYR A 269 -11.94 5.80 13.69
C TYR A 269 -10.52 5.54 13.21
N SER A 270 -10.15 6.15 12.08
CA SER A 270 -8.80 6.09 11.53
C SER A 270 -8.13 7.46 11.63
N PHE A 271 -6.91 7.49 12.18
CA PHE A 271 -6.10 8.70 12.35
C PHE A 271 -4.92 8.72 11.39
N CYS A 272 -4.52 9.91 10.93
CA CYS A 272 -3.41 10.10 10.01
C CYS A 272 -2.28 10.86 10.70
N HIS A 273 -1.09 10.27 10.83
CA HIS A 273 0.05 10.88 11.53
C HIS A 273 1.23 11.19 10.62
N ASP A 274 1.07 11.03 9.31
CA ASP A 274 2.15 11.06 8.31
C ASP A 274 2.05 12.23 7.33
N GLY A 275 1.19 13.21 7.61
CA GLY A 275 1.03 14.41 6.78
C GLY A 275 0.17 14.22 5.53
N ARG A 276 -0.50 13.06 5.37
CA ARG A 276 -1.40 12.84 4.23
C ARG A 276 -2.67 13.66 4.34
N THR A 277 -3.10 14.14 3.18
CA THR A 277 -4.50 14.52 2.97
C THR A 277 -5.34 13.25 2.75
N PRO A 278 -6.61 13.25 3.20
CA PRO A 278 -7.49 12.11 2.94
C PRO A 278 -7.71 11.93 1.43
N ASP A 279 -7.75 10.67 0.97
CA ASP A 279 -7.91 10.32 -0.45
C ASP A 279 -9.25 10.81 -1.04
N LYS A 280 -10.22 11.09 -0.17
CA LYS A 280 -11.52 11.71 -0.49
C LYS A 280 -11.68 12.97 0.35
N GLY A 281 -12.32 14.00 -0.21
CA GLY A 281 -12.72 15.18 0.55
C GLY A 281 -13.73 14.81 1.65
N PHE A 282 -13.75 15.57 2.73
CA PHE A 282 -14.68 15.38 3.84
C PHE A 282 -16.12 15.65 3.43
N GLU A 283 -17.04 14.75 3.76
CA GLU A 283 -18.49 14.96 3.61
C GLU A 283 -19.07 15.56 4.90
N SER A 284 -19.99 16.52 4.80
CA SER A 284 -20.50 17.29 5.96
C SER A 284 -21.10 16.44 7.09
N ASN A 285 -21.65 15.26 6.78
CA ASN A 285 -22.29 14.35 7.72
C ASN A 285 -21.34 13.29 8.30
N GLU A 286 -20.09 13.23 7.85
CA GLU A 286 -19.10 12.29 8.39
C GLU A 286 -18.75 12.64 9.83
N LYS A 287 -18.52 11.59 10.63
CA LYS A 287 -18.13 11.72 12.03
C LYS A 287 -16.62 11.81 12.16
N LEU A 288 -16.19 12.74 13.00
CA LEU A 288 -14.82 12.98 13.40
C LEU A 288 -14.66 12.70 14.89
N LEU A 289 -13.48 12.25 15.28
CA LEU A 289 -13.08 12.10 16.67
C LEU A 289 -11.77 12.85 16.90
N ILE A 290 -11.73 13.72 17.90
CA ILE A 290 -10.45 14.26 18.39
C ILE A 290 -9.65 13.12 19.01
N HIS A 291 -8.36 13.01 18.71
CA HIS A 291 -7.58 11.88 19.19
C HIS A 291 -7.60 11.77 20.74
N PRO A 292 -7.91 10.59 21.32
CA PRO A 292 -8.04 10.37 22.76
C PRO A 292 -6.88 10.84 23.61
N CYS A 293 -5.66 10.76 23.09
CA CYS A 293 -4.47 11.23 23.79
C CYS A 293 -4.48 12.74 24.11
N TYR A 294 -5.32 13.55 23.46
CA TYR A 294 -5.44 15.00 23.71
C TYR A 294 -6.61 15.39 24.62
N TRP A 295 -7.50 14.45 24.97
CA TRP A 295 -8.77 14.78 25.65
C TRP A 295 -8.55 15.47 27.00
N LEU A 296 -7.63 14.95 27.81
CA LEU A 296 -7.32 15.51 29.12
C LEU A 296 -6.59 16.86 29.03
N GLY A 297 -5.69 17.02 28.05
CA GLY A 297 -4.99 18.28 27.80
C GLY A 297 -5.90 19.39 27.30
N LEU A 298 -6.95 19.05 26.54
CA LEU A 298 -7.98 19.97 26.08
C LEU A 298 -9.16 20.12 27.06
N ASN A 299 -9.18 19.34 28.14
CA ASN A 299 -10.27 19.29 29.10
C ASN A 299 -11.64 19.10 28.40
N LEU A 300 -11.73 18.09 27.53
CA LEU A 300 -12.97 17.73 26.84
C LEU A 300 -14.01 17.18 27.83
N ASN A 301 -15.28 17.13 27.40
CA ASN A 301 -16.38 16.66 28.25
C ASN A 301 -16.29 15.17 28.58
N ARG A 302 -15.46 14.42 27.86
CA ARG A 302 -15.16 13.00 28.09
C ARG A 302 -13.66 12.83 28.34
N ASN A 303 -13.32 11.98 29.31
CA ASN A 303 -11.94 11.79 29.78
C ASN A 303 -11.33 10.43 29.37
N ALA A 304 -12.15 9.49 28.90
CA ALA A 304 -11.73 8.17 28.43
C ALA A 304 -12.80 7.57 27.51
N LEU A 305 -12.39 6.64 26.65
CA LEU A 305 -13.30 5.83 25.84
C LEU A 305 -13.96 4.74 26.69
N ALA A 306 -15.16 4.34 26.28
CA ALA A 306 -15.70 3.07 26.75
C ALA A 306 -14.82 1.90 26.23
N PRO A 307 -14.72 0.78 26.95
CA PRO A 307 -13.93 -0.37 26.50
C PRO A 307 -14.30 -0.88 25.10
N GLU A 308 -15.56 -0.75 24.71
CA GLU A 308 -16.10 -1.13 23.40
C GLU A 308 -15.63 -0.15 22.30
N GLU A 309 -15.66 1.16 22.58
CA GLU A 309 -15.18 2.21 21.66
C GLU A 309 -13.65 2.19 21.51
N ALA A 310 -12.90 1.72 22.52
CA ALA A 310 -11.45 1.57 22.43
C ALA A 310 -11.03 0.51 21.41
N GLU A 311 -11.90 -0.45 21.08
CA GLU A 311 -11.69 -1.39 19.97
C GLU A 311 -12.05 -0.78 18.60
N GLU A 312 -12.80 0.31 18.59
CA GLU A 312 -13.17 1.08 17.41
C GLU A 312 -12.12 2.15 17.04
N ILE A 313 -11.01 2.27 17.79
CA ILE A 313 -9.94 3.22 17.43
C ILE A 313 -8.79 2.48 16.78
N ASN A 314 -8.64 2.71 15.48
CA ASN A 314 -7.46 2.33 14.72
C ASN A 314 -6.49 3.52 14.77
N ASP A 315 -5.83 3.65 15.91
CA ASP A 315 -4.59 4.44 16.06
C ASP A 315 -3.36 3.57 15.80
N GLU A 316 -3.61 2.33 15.37
CA GLU A 316 -2.66 1.51 14.67
C GLU A 316 -2.05 2.36 13.55
N TYR A 317 -0.72 2.33 13.41
CA TYR A 317 -0.01 2.71 12.19
C TYR A 317 -0.44 1.87 10.96
N ASP A 318 -1.61 1.27 11.03
CA ASP A 318 -2.43 0.90 9.92
C ASP A 318 -2.84 2.19 9.18
N ILE A 319 -1.89 2.70 8.39
CA ILE A 319 -2.27 2.57 7.00
C ILE A 319 -2.42 1.09 6.80
N ASN A 320 -3.61 0.65 6.39
CA ASN A 320 -3.80 -0.56 5.60
C ASN A 320 -2.85 -0.52 4.39
N ILE A 321 -1.57 -0.72 4.66
CA ILE A 321 -0.69 -1.63 3.96
C ILE A 321 -0.53 -2.86 4.89
N ILE A 322 -1.57 -3.22 5.67
CA ILE A 322 -2.10 -4.56 5.45
C ILE A 322 -2.23 -4.63 3.94
N SER A 323 -1.64 -5.66 3.35
CA SER A 323 -1.93 -6.05 2.01
C SER A 323 -3.45 -6.27 1.81
N ASP A 324 -4.25 -5.22 1.81
CA ASP A 324 -5.56 -5.17 1.18
C ASP A 324 -5.36 -5.47 -0.30
N ASN A 325 -4.22 -5.11 -0.87
CA ASN A 325 -3.76 -5.66 -2.15
C ASN A 325 -3.53 -7.18 -2.18
N SER A 326 -3.64 -7.93 -1.08
CA SER A 326 -3.65 -9.40 -1.12
C SER A 326 -5.04 -9.94 -0.76
N ALA A 327 -5.71 -9.41 0.28
CA ALA A 327 -7.05 -9.85 0.65
C ALA A 327 -8.14 -9.31 -0.31
N ILE A 328 -8.15 -8.01 -0.63
CA ILE A 328 -8.97 -7.42 -1.69
C ILE A 328 -8.56 -8.02 -3.03
N ARG A 329 -7.26 -8.15 -3.35
CA ARG A 329 -6.84 -8.82 -4.60
C ARG A 329 -7.31 -10.27 -4.66
N ASN A 330 -7.26 -11.04 -3.57
CA ASN A 330 -7.76 -12.41 -3.52
C ASN A 330 -9.29 -12.45 -3.62
N LYS A 331 -9.98 -11.48 -3.01
CA LYS A 331 -11.43 -11.30 -3.09
C LYS A 331 -11.87 -10.88 -4.50
N THR A 332 -11.22 -9.91 -5.12
CA THR A 332 -11.45 -9.42 -6.48
C THR A 332 -11.09 -10.48 -7.52
N ILE A 333 -9.94 -11.16 -7.37
CA ILE A 333 -9.60 -12.33 -8.20
C ILE A 333 -10.66 -13.41 -8.02
N GLY A 334 -11.09 -13.68 -6.79
CA GLY A 334 -12.19 -14.60 -6.46
C GLY A 334 -13.48 -14.23 -7.18
N GLN A 335 -13.93 -12.98 -7.03
CA GLN A 335 -15.13 -12.43 -7.66
C GLN A 335 -15.06 -12.52 -9.19
N ILE A 336 -13.94 -12.14 -9.80
CA ILE A 336 -13.75 -12.24 -11.26
C ILE A 336 -13.78 -13.71 -11.69
N THR A 337 -13.13 -14.62 -10.97
CA THR A 337 -13.20 -16.04 -11.31
C THR A 337 -14.60 -16.61 -11.17
N THR A 338 -15.37 -16.23 -10.15
CA THR A 338 -16.76 -16.68 -9.97
C THR A 338 -17.71 -16.04 -10.97
N HIS A 339 -17.47 -14.78 -11.37
CA HIS A 339 -18.28 -14.07 -12.34
C HIS A 339 -18.23 -14.73 -13.72
N LEU A 340 -17.07 -15.27 -14.13
CA LEU A 340 -16.94 -15.99 -15.40
C LEU A 340 -17.97 -17.12 -15.56
N ASP A 341 -18.22 -17.86 -14.47
CA ASP A 341 -19.13 -19.01 -14.41
C ASP A 341 -20.61 -18.57 -14.48
N GLN A 342 -20.90 -17.31 -14.17
CA GLN A 342 -22.26 -16.74 -14.19
C GLN A 342 -22.65 -16.20 -15.57
N ILE A 343 -21.68 -15.90 -16.43
CA ILE A 343 -21.91 -15.31 -17.76
C ILE A 343 -22.43 -16.40 -18.72
N PRO A 344 -23.63 -16.25 -19.32
CA PRO A 344 -24.16 -17.18 -20.31
C PRO A 344 -23.27 -17.27 -21.55
N ILE A 345 -23.01 -18.47 -22.06
CA ILE A 345 -22.23 -18.66 -23.30
C ILE A 345 -23.07 -18.21 -24.50
N GLY A 346 -22.43 -17.53 -25.44
CA GLY A 346 -23.03 -17.07 -26.69
C GLY A 346 -23.30 -15.57 -26.71
N ASN A 347 -24.14 -15.14 -27.67
CA ASN A 347 -24.40 -13.72 -27.92
C ASN A 347 -25.07 -13.00 -26.73
N GLU A 348 -25.89 -13.72 -25.95
CA GLU A 348 -26.62 -13.15 -24.81
C GLU A 348 -25.67 -12.60 -23.72
N GLY A 349 -24.56 -13.30 -23.44
CA GLY A 349 -23.55 -12.87 -22.48
C GLY A 349 -22.34 -12.16 -23.10
N ALA A 350 -22.35 -11.84 -24.39
CA ALA A 350 -21.15 -11.36 -25.09
C ALA A 350 -20.59 -10.03 -24.52
N THR A 351 -21.47 -9.07 -24.24
CA THR A 351 -21.08 -7.78 -23.65
C THR A 351 -20.50 -7.93 -22.24
N GLU A 352 -21.12 -8.79 -21.44
CA GLU A 352 -20.67 -9.07 -20.07
C GLU A 352 -19.33 -9.83 -20.08
N PHE A 353 -19.15 -10.76 -21.02
CA PHE A 353 -17.89 -11.46 -21.25
C PHE A 353 -16.76 -10.53 -21.70
N GLU A 354 -17.05 -9.56 -22.56
CA GLU A 354 -16.08 -8.55 -22.96
C GLU A 354 -15.63 -7.69 -21.76
N GLN A 355 -16.59 -7.26 -20.93
CA GLN A 355 -16.28 -6.52 -19.71
C GLN A 355 -15.46 -7.36 -18.73
N TRP A 356 -15.81 -8.64 -18.56
CA TRP A 356 -15.03 -9.59 -17.77
C TRP A 356 -13.58 -9.72 -18.29
N CYS A 357 -13.40 -9.81 -19.62
CA CYS A 357 -12.07 -9.87 -20.23
C CYS A 357 -11.27 -8.60 -19.91
N LEU A 358 -11.89 -7.42 -20.00
CA LEU A 358 -11.24 -6.16 -19.68
C LEU A 358 -10.74 -6.13 -18.22
N ASP A 359 -11.61 -6.50 -17.28
CA ASP A 359 -11.28 -6.50 -15.85
C ASP A 359 -10.19 -7.54 -15.50
N ALA A 360 -10.27 -8.72 -16.10
CA ALA A 360 -9.27 -9.76 -15.94
C ALA A 360 -7.89 -9.34 -16.50
N LEU A 361 -7.85 -8.76 -17.70
CA LEU A 361 -6.61 -8.29 -18.34
C LEU A 361 -5.97 -7.14 -17.57
N ARG A 362 -6.77 -6.22 -17.02
CA ARG A 362 -6.28 -5.11 -16.16
C ARG A 362 -5.51 -5.62 -14.96
N ILE A 363 -5.93 -6.74 -14.38
CA ILE A 363 -5.24 -7.37 -13.25
C ILE A 363 -4.03 -8.19 -13.72
N VAL A 364 -4.20 -9.03 -14.74
CA VAL A 364 -3.14 -9.94 -15.22
C VAL A 364 -1.92 -9.16 -15.75
N PHE A 365 -2.17 -8.06 -16.46
CA PHE A 365 -1.14 -7.27 -17.12
C PHE A 365 -0.89 -5.90 -16.49
N ALA A 366 -1.35 -5.67 -15.26
CA ALA A 366 -1.19 -4.40 -14.52
C ALA A 366 0.26 -3.85 -14.53
N SER A 367 1.24 -4.73 -14.33
CA SER A 367 2.68 -4.38 -14.31
C SER A 367 3.34 -4.36 -15.70
N HIS A 368 2.62 -4.77 -16.74
CA HIS A 368 3.20 -5.06 -18.06
C HIS A 368 2.72 -4.11 -19.16
N LEU A 369 1.40 -3.87 -19.22
CA LEU A 369 0.74 -3.00 -20.20
C LEU A 369 0.19 -1.76 -19.51
N THR A 370 0.07 -0.65 -20.23
CA THR A 370 -0.56 0.59 -19.77
C THR A 370 -1.81 0.91 -20.61
N ASP A 371 -2.71 1.75 -20.10
CA ASP A 371 -3.91 2.21 -20.84
C ASP A 371 -4.78 1.07 -21.41
N ILE A 372 -5.05 0.03 -20.59
CA ILE A 372 -5.94 -1.08 -20.99
C ILE A 372 -7.40 -0.60 -20.97
N LYS A 373 -8.02 -0.51 -22.15
CA LYS A 373 -9.36 0.05 -22.34
C LYS A 373 -10.18 -0.69 -23.39
N SER A 374 -11.50 -0.67 -23.23
CA SER A 374 -12.45 -1.14 -24.24
C SER A 374 -12.69 -0.08 -25.31
N HIS A 375 -13.06 -0.53 -26.50
CA HIS A 375 -13.58 0.29 -27.60
C HIS A 375 -12.89 1.65 -27.82
N PRO A 376 -11.58 1.67 -28.06
CA PRO A 376 -10.80 2.91 -28.19
C PRO A 376 -11.26 3.82 -29.34
N ASN A 377 -12.04 3.29 -30.29
CA ASN A 377 -12.44 3.98 -31.53
C ASN A 377 -13.96 4.26 -31.64
N GLY A 378 -14.75 4.16 -30.57
CA GLY A 378 -16.17 4.54 -30.57
C GLY A 378 -16.99 3.92 -31.72
N ASN A 379 -17.55 4.78 -32.60
CA ASN A 379 -18.42 4.42 -33.73
C ASN A 379 -17.68 4.06 -35.05
N ALA A 380 -16.37 3.80 -35.02
CA ALA A 380 -15.63 3.40 -36.23
C ALA A 380 -16.00 1.98 -36.71
N VAL A 381 -15.95 1.76 -38.03
CA VAL A 381 -16.36 0.50 -38.71
C VAL A 381 -15.61 -0.74 -38.20
N GLN A 382 -14.38 -0.58 -37.74
CA GLN A 382 -13.58 -1.65 -37.11
C GLN A 382 -13.52 -1.45 -35.60
N ARG A 383 -14.56 -1.90 -34.91
CA ARG A 383 -14.67 -1.86 -33.45
C ARG A 383 -13.75 -2.94 -32.87
N ARG A 384 -12.67 -2.50 -32.22
CA ARG A 384 -11.78 -3.36 -31.44
C ARG A 384 -12.38 -3.50 -30.05
N ASP A 385 -12.32 -4.71 -29.50
CA ASP A 385 -12.91 -5.01 -28.19
C ASP A 385 -12.05 -4.36 -27.11
N ILE A 386 -10.81 -4.85 -26.91
CA ILE A 386 -9.91 -4.35 -25.87
C ILE A 386 -8.52 -4.07 -26.46
N ILE A 387 -7.91 -2.94 -26.05
CA ILE A 387 -6.52 -2.62 -26.40
C ILE A 387 -5.69 -2.33 -25.15
N GLY A 388 -4.38 -2.56 -25.23
CA GLY A 388 -3.41 -2.15 -24.21
C GLY A 388 -2.09 -1.67 -24.82
N THR A 389 -1.48 -0.65 -24.22
CA THR A 389 -0.21 -0.08 -24.68
C THR A 389 0.97 -0.89 -24.13
N ASN A 390 1.81 -1.40 -25.03
CA ASN A 390 3.03 -2.14 -24.72
C ASN A 390 4.27 -1.22 -24.75
N GLY A 391 4.89 -1.06 -23.59
CA GLY A 391 6.14 -0.31 -23.42
C GLY A 391 7.41 -1.18 -23.31
N GLY A 392 7.31 -2.50 -23.44
CA GLY A 392 8.47 -3.41 -23.29
C GLY A 392 8.97 -3.55 -21.85
N LYS A 393 8.05 -3.59 -20.87
CA LYS A 393 8.38 -3.63 -19.43
C LYS A 393 8.96 -4.97 -18.95
N SER A 394 8.86 -6.04 -19.73
CA SER A 394 9.32 -7.39 -19.39
C SER A 394 9.83 -8.15 -20.63
N ASP A 395 10.49 -9.29 -20.46
CA ASP A 395 11.13 -10.02 -21.56
C ASP A 395 10.14 -10.47 -22.63
N PHE A 396 8.99 -11.04 -22.24
CA PHE A 396 7.96 -11.40 -23.21
C PHE A 396 7.41 -10.16 -23.94
N TRP A 397 7.09 -9.08 -23.23
CA TRP A 397 6.52 -7.88 -23.87
C TRP A 397 7.52 -7.09 -24.71
N LYS A 398 8.82 -7.13 -24.39
CA LYS A 398 9.89 -6.64 -25.26
C LYS A 398 9.90 -7.39 -26.58
N ARG A 399 9.83 -8.72 -26.56
CA ARG A 399 9.73 -9.53 -27.78
C ARG A 399 8.48 -9.19 -28.60
N VAL A 400 7.32 -9.02 -27.94
CA VAL A 400 6.09 -8.59 -28.64
C VAL A 400 6.27 -7.21 -29.31
N LEU A 401 6.95 -6.28 -28.63
CA LEU A 401 7.20 -4.94 -29.17
C LEU A 401 8.24 -4.94 -30.30
N GLU A 402 9.31 -5.72 -30.15
CA GLU A 402 10.47 -5.70 -31.04
C GLU A 402 10.31 -6.64 -32.23
N ASP A 403 9.89 -7.87 -32.02
CA ASP A 403 9.77 -8.90 -33.06
C ASP A 403 8.50 -8.70 -33.89
N TYR A 404 7.39 -8.36 -33.23
CA TYR A 404 6.08 -8.22 -33.88
C TYR A 404 5.65 -6.77 -34.10
N LYS A 405 6.45 -5.80 -33.67
CA LYS A 405 6.17 -4.35 -33.80
C LYS A 405 4.82 -3.94 -33.20
N THR A 406 4.36 -4.65 -32.18
CA THR A 406 3.06 -4.42 -31.54
C THR A 406 3.22 -3.50 -30.35
N ARG A 407 2.96 -2.20 -30.56
CA ARG A 407 2.90 -1.18 -29.51
C ARG A 407 1.49 -1.08 -28.90
N GLN A 408 0.45 -1.28 -29.69
CA GLN A 408 -0.93 -1.36 -29.25
C GLN A 408 -1.42 -2.81 -29.38
N VAL A 409 -1.49 -3.52 -28.26
CA VAL A 409 -1.87 -4.93 -28.23
C VAL A 409 -3.38 -5.03 -28.33
N VAL A 410 -3.88 -5.87 -29.24
CA VAL A 410 -5.33 -6.12 -29.41
C VAL A 410 -5.71 -7.42 -28.72
N PHE A 411 -6.77 -7.37 -27.92
CA PHE A 411 -7.46 -8.52 -27.36
C PHE A 411 -8.91 -8.52 -27.88
N ASP A 412 -9.27 -9.55 -28.64
CA ASP A 412 -10.58 -9.72 -29.28
C ASP A 412 -11.35 -10.80 -28.52
N ALA A 413 -12.51 -10.46 -27.94
CA ALA A 413 -13.25 -11.30 -27.01
C ALA A 413 -14.41 -11.99 -27.72
N LYS A 414 -14.41 -13.33 -27.71
CA LYS A 414 -15.45 -14.16 -28.33
C LYS A 414 -16.07 -15.07 -27.29
N ASN A 415 -17.32 -14.83 -26.93
CA ASN A 415 -18.02 -15.60 -25.90
C ASN A 415 -18.52 -16.98 -26.41
N PHE A 416 -17.66 -17.72 -27.10
CA PHE A 416 -17.93 -19.05 -27.67
C PHE A 416 -16.72 -19.97 -27.44
N GLU A 417 -16.96 -21.28 -27.38
CA GLU A 417 -15.86 -22.26 -27.27
C GLU A 417 -15.11 -22.44 -28.58
N GLU A 418 -15.85 -22.65 -29.67
CA GLU A 418 -15.26 -22.87 -31.00
C GLU A 418 -15.07 -21.55 -31.75
N LEU A 419 -13.86 -21.37 -32.29
CA LEU A 419 -13.52 -20.24 -33.16
C LEU A 419 -13.64 -20.66 -34.62
N GLY A 420 -14.22 -19.80 -35.44
CA GLY A 420 -14.37 -19.98 -36.88
C GLY A 420 -13.44 -19.09 -37.69
N PRO A 421 -13.51 -19.18 -39.03
CA PRO A 421 -12.66 -18.41 -39.93
C PRO A 421 -12.91 -16.89 -39.85
N SER A 422 -14.14 -16.49 -39.50
CA SER A 422 -14.53 -15.08 -39.39
C SER A 422 -13.75 -14.36 -38.29
N GLU A 423 -13.54 -15.01 -37.15
CA GLU A 423 -12.92 -14.40 -35.98
C GLU A 423 -11.43 -14.14 -36.23
N TYR A 424 -10.71 -15.10 -36.83
CA TYR A 424 -9.29 -14.92 -37.21
C TYR A 424 -9.12 -13.79 -38.24
N ARG A 425 -9.98 -13.73 -39.26
CA ARG A 425 -9.93 -12.65 -40.27
C ARG A 425 -10.27 -11.29 -39.68
N GLN A 426 -11.24 -11.23 -38.77
CA GLN A 426 -11.60 -10.00 -38.07
C GLN A 426 -10.40 -9.46 -37.29
N LEU A 427 -9.78 -10.28 -36.44
CA LEU A 427 -8.61 -9.84 -35.67
C LEU A 427 -7.43 -9.48 -36.59
N GLN A 428 -7.16 -10.26 -37.64
CA GLN A 428 -6.10 -9.94 -38.61
C GLN A 428 -6.28 -8.53 -39.21
N SER A 429 -7.52 -8.12 -39.50
CA SER A 429 -7.79 -6.79 -40.03
C SER A 429 -7.41 -5.65 -39.08
N TYR A 430 -7.32 -5.92 -37.77
CA TYR A 430 -6.94 -4.95 -36.75
C TYR A 430 -5.42 -4.80 -36.60
N LEU A 431 -4.63 -5.79 -37.03
CA LEU A 431 -3.19 -5.89 -36.86
C LEU A 431 -2.44 -5.11 -37.96
N THR A 432 -2.57 -3.79 -37.92
CA THR A 432 -1.90 -2.85 -38.83
C THR A 432 -1.37 -1.63 -38.08
N GLY A 433 -0.39 -0.93 -38.67
CA GLY A 433 0.18 0.29 -38.09
C GLY A 433 0.72 0.07 -36.65
N PRO A 434 0.27 0.85 -35.64
CA PRO A 434 0.76 0.73 -34.26
C PRO A 434 0.33 -0.58 -33.57
N TYR A 435 -0.64 -1.30 -34.12
CA TYR A 435 -1.11 -2.59 -33.59
C TYR A 435 -0.19 -3.76 -33.97
N GLY A 436 0.76 -3.54 -34.88
CA GLY A 436 1.78 -4.51 -35.25
C GLY A 436 1.22 -5.79 -35.84
N LYS A 437 1.90 -6.91 -35.56
CA LYS A 437 1.67 -8.22 -36.18
C LYS A 437 1.24 -9.31 -35.21
N LEU A 438 0.96 -8.97 -33.95
CA LEU A 438 0.54 -9.93 -32.93
C LEU A 438 -0.73 -9.46 -32.23
N GLY A 439 -1.70 -10.37 -32.09
CA GLY A 439 -2.95 -10.14 -31.36
C GLY A 439 -3.44 -11.39 -30.63
N PHE A 440 -4.38 -11.19 -29.70
CA PHE A 440 -4.95 -12.26 -28.90
C PHE A 440 -6.45 -12.42 -29.17
N ILE A 441 -6.91 -13.66 -29.30
CA ILE A 441 -8.34 -14.01 -29.26
C ILE A 441 -8.63 -14.67 -27.92
N ILE A 442 -9.57 -14.10 -27.16
CA ILE A 442 -10.04 -14.66 -25.89
C ILE A 442 -11.35 -15.38 -26.15
N ASN A 443 -11.41 -16.67 -25.80
CA ASN A 443 -12.59 -17.50 -26.03
C ASN A 443 -12.96 -18.37 -24.81
N ARG A 444 -14.06 -19.11 -24.88
CA ARG A 444 -14.57 -19.97 -23.78
C ARG A 444 -13.97 -21.38 -23.79
N ASP A 445 -13.01 -21.69 -24.66
CA ASP A 445 -12.37 -23.02 -24.73
C ASP A 445 -11.66 -23.36 -23.40
N GLU A 446 -11.56 -24.65 -23.15
CA GLU A 446 -11.01 -25.23 -21.92
C GLU A 446 -9.48 -25.30 -21.95
N SER A 447 -8.89 -25.23 -23.15
CA SER A 447 -7.45 -25.41 -23.36
C SER A 447 -6.85 -24.40 -24.33
N GLU A 448 -5.66 -23.91 -23.99
CA GLU A 448 -4.79 -23.08 -24.83
C GLU A 448 -4.15 -23.84 -26.01
N VAL A 449 -4.30 -25.17 -26.06
CA VAL A 449 -3.73 -26.01 -27.12
C VAL A 449 -4.54 -25.85 -28.42
N LEU A 450 -3.84 -25.72 -29.54
CA LEU A 450 -4.47 -25.63 -30.86
C LEU A 450 -4.81 -27.02 -31.41
N LYS A 451 -6.07 -27.22 -31.82
CA LYS A 451 -6.55 -28.46 -32.42
C LYS A 451 -6.27 -28.45 -33.93
N SER A 452 -5.69 -29.55 -34.45
CA SER A 452 -5.45 -29.75 -35.89
C SER A 452 -6.77 -29.74 -36.67
N GLY A 453 -6.82 -29.12 -37.84
CA GLY A 453 -8.08 -29.00 -38.62
C GLY A 453 -9.00 -27.86 -38.19
N LYS A 454 -8.67 -27.13 -37.12
CA LYS A 454 -9.44 -25.99 -36.60
C LYS A 454 -8.51 -24.80 -36.38
N ASP A 455 -8.26 -24.44 -35.11
CA ASP A 455 -7.45 -23.28 -34.71
C ASP A 455 -6.05 -23.28 -35.31
N LEU A 456 -5.42 -24.45 -35.41
CA LEU A 456 -4.04 -24.57 -35.88
C LEU A 456 -3.89 -24.15 -37.34
N ASP A 457 -4.85 -24.53 -38.18
CA ASP A 457 -4.77 -24.29 -39.62
C ASP A 457 -5.00 -22.81 -39.91
N TRP A 458 -5.98 -22.19 -39.24
CA TRP A 458 -6.23 -20.74 -39.34
C TRP A 458 -5.08 -19.91 -38.76
N THR A 459 -4.51 -20.31 -37.62
CA THR A 459 -3.33 -19.61 -37.07
C THR A 459 -2.16 -19.68 -38.05
N LYS A 460 -1.93 -20.83 -38.69
CA LYS A 460 -0.89 -20.98 -39.71
C LYS A 460 -1.17 -20.15 -40.95
N GLU A 461 -2.42 -20.12 -41.42
CA GLU A 461 -2.82 -19.30 -42.57
C GLU A 461 -2.55 -17.81 -42.30
N MET A 462 -2.95 -17.30 -41.12
CA MET A 462 -2.71 -15.90 -40.76
C MET A 462 -1.22 -15.58 -40.66
N TYR A 463 -0.43 -16.50 -40.11
CA TYR A 463 1.02 -16.32 -40.00
C TYR A 463 1.72 -16.37 -41.37
N GLN A 464 1.38 -17.33 -42.21
CA GLN A 464 2.04 -17.53 -43.51
C GLN A 464 1.61 -16.51 -44.56
N SER A 465 0.31 -16.22 -44.64
CA SER A 465 -0.26 -15.36 -45.69
C SER A 465 -0.20 -13.87 -45.33
N HIS A 466 -0.31 -13.54 -44.04
CA HIS A 466 -0.43 -12.15 -43.58
C HIS A 466 0.71 -11.70 -42.65
N ASN A 467 1.61 -12.62 -42.28
CA ASN A 467 2.66 -12.36 -41.30
C ASN A 467 2.09 -11.82 -39.98
N SER A 468 0.90 -12.32 -39.60
CA SER A 468 0.20 -11.97 -38.37
C SER A 468 0.10 -13.19 -37.48
N LEU A 469 0.63 -13.10 -36.26
CA LEU A 469 0.52 -14.14 -35.25
C LEU A 469 -0.68 -13.89 -34.35
N ILE A 470 -1.68 -14.78 -34.44
CA ILE A 470 -2.86 -14.73 -33.58
C ILE A 470 -2.73 -15.80 -32.49
N ILE A 471 -2.74 -15.38 -31.22
CA ILE A 471 -2.60 -16.28 -30.08
C ILE A 471 -3.98 -16.49 -29.44
N LYS A 472 -4.39 -17.75 -29.29
CA LYS A 472 -5.59 -18.14 -28.57
C LYS A 472 -5.30 -18.06 -27.07
N LEU A 473 -6.09 -17.28 -26.34
CA LEU A 473 -5.95 -17.05 -24.91
C LEU A 473 -7.28 -17.35 -24.20
N PRO A 474 -7.63 -18.62 -23.97
CA PRO A 474 -8.94 -18.96 -23.42
C PRO A 474 -9.16 -18.35 -22.03
N ALA A 475 -10.40 -17.99 -21.71
CA ALA A 475 -10.78 -17.39 -20.42
C ALA A 475 -10.33 -18.26 -19.23
N LYS A 476 -10.38 -19.58 -19.38
CA LYS A 476 -9.88 -20.53 -18.37
C LYS A 476 -8.37 -20.40 -18.13
N TYR A 477 -7.59 -20.10 -19.17
CA TYR A 477 -6.15 -19.85 -19.03
C TYR A 477 -5.90 -18.51 -18.32
N ILE A 478 -6.66 -17.47 -18.63
CA ILE A 478 -6.61 -16.18 -17.92
C ILE A 478 -6.94 -16.36 -16.44
N SER A 479 -7.96 -17.17 -16.11
CA SER A 479 -8.27 -17.53 -14.72
C SER A 479 -7.12 -18.25 -14.01
N LYS A 480 -6.37 -19.13 -14.69
CA LYS A 480 -5.14 -19.74 -14.13
C LYS A 480 -4.05 -18.70 -13.87
N LEU A 481 -3.91 -17.69 -14.73
CA LEU A 481 -2.99 -16.58 -14.54
C LEU A 481 -3.38 -15.73 -13.33
N LEU A 482 -4.67 -15.38 -13.21
CA LEU A 482 -5.24 -14.69 -12.05
C LEU A 482 -4.99 -15.46 -10.75
N GLN A 483 -5.20 -16.79 -10.72
CA GLN A 483 -4.92 -17.59 -9.53
C GLN A 483 -3.44 -17.56 -9.11
N LYS A 484 -2.50 -17.53 -10.06
CA LYS A 484 -1.07 -17.40 -9.75
C LYS A 484 -0.72 -16.05 -9.14
N LEU A 485 -1.48 -15.01 -9.46
CA LEU A 485 -1.35 -13.67 -8.90
C LEU A 485 -1.88 -13.53 -7.47
N ARG A 486 -2.50 -14.57 -6.90
CA ARG A 486 -2.85 -14.60 -5.46
C ARG A 486 -1.62 -14.65 -4.55
N ASN A 487 -0.47 -15.10 -5.07
CA ASN A 487 0.79 -15.08 -4.35
C ASN A 487 1.63 -13.87 -4.82
N PRO A 488 1.85 -12.85 -3.96
CA PRO A 488 2.55 -11.62 -4.33
C PRO A 488 4.02 -11.83 -4.69
N GLU A 489 4.67 -12.93 -4.30
CA GLU A 489 6.07 -13.20 -4.65
C GLU A 489 6.27 -13.71 -6.10
N LYS A 490 5.20 -13.83 -6.90
CA LYS A 490 5.21 -14.49 -8.21
C LYS A 490 4.87 -13.56 -9.40
N HIS A 491 5.27 -12.29 -9.37
CA HIS A 491 5.03 -11.37 -10.50
C HIS A 491 5.67 -11.84 -11.82
N ASP A 492 6.87 -12.43 -11.79
CA ASP A 492 7.53 -13.05 -12.96
C ASP A 492 6.85 -14.33 -13.48
N ALA A 493 5.84 -14.87 -12.77
CA ALA A 493 5.17 -16.08 -13.22
C ALA A 493 4.34 -15.81 -14.49
N ILE A 494 3.72 -14.64 -14.62
CA ILE A 494 2.91 -14.30 -15.80
C ILE A 494 3.79 -14.19 -17.03
N ASP A 495 4.86 -13.41 -16.94
CA ASP A 495 5.80 -13.20 -18.05
C ASP A 495 6.39 -14.53 -18.55
N ARG A 496 6.83 -15.39 -17.62
CA ARG A 496 7.33 -16.73 -17.96
C ARG A 496 6.28 -17.63 -18.62
N GLN A 497 5.01 -17.53 -18.24
CA GLN A 497 3.94 -18.32 -18.87
C GLN A 497 3.61 -17.81 -20.27
N MET A 498 3.56 -16.49 -20.46
CA MET A 498 3.34 -15.89 -21.77
C MET A 498 4.52 -16.14 -22.71
N GLY A 499 5.76 -16.04 -22.22
CA GLY A 499 6.96 -16.40 -22.98
C GLY A 499 6.99 -17.86 -23.41
N LYS A 500 6.57 -18.79 -22.55
CA LYS A 500 6.39 -20.22 -22.90
C LYS A 500 5.32 -20.42 -23.96
N LEU A 501 4.19 -19.71 -23.85
CA LEU A 501 3.11 -19.77 -24.84
C LEU A 501 3.58 -19.26 -26.20
N LEU A 502 4.26 -18.10 -26.25
CA LEU A 502 4.81 -17.56 -27.50
C LEU A 502 5.82 -18.51 -28.13
N THR A 503 6.73 -19.05 -27.33
CA THR A 503 7.74 -20.02 -27.79
C THR A 503 7.07 -21.28 -28.35
N LEU A 504 5.98 -21.76 -27.74
CA LEU A 504 5.21 -22.90 -28.28
C LEU A 504 4.64 -22.59 -29.66
N TYR A 505 4.08 -21.40 -29.86
CA TYR A 505 3.55 -20.96 -31.15
C TYR A 505 4.67 -20.91 -32.21
N GLU A 506 5.78 -20.24 -31.90
CA GLU A 506 6.91 -20.09 -32.84
C GLU A 506 7.59 -21.42 -33.18
N THR A 507 7.86 -22.26 -32.17
CA THR A 507 8.71 -23.45 -32.34
C THR A 507 7.95 -24.72 -32.67
N SER A 508 6.70 -24.86 -32.21
CA SER A 508 5.95 -26.12 -32.35
C SER A 508 4.80 -26.01 -33.33
N TYR A 509 4.06 -24.91 -33.29
CA TYR A 509 2.91 -24.72 -34.19
C TYR A 509 3.30 -24.16 -35.55
N MET A 510 4.24 -23.23 -35.62
CA MET A 510 4.72 -22.65 -36.89
C MET A 510 5.86 -23.42 -37.55
N ALA A 511 6.44 -24.42 -36.87
CA ALA A 511 7.47 -25.26 -37.48
C ALA A 511 6.92 -26.07 -38.67
N ILE A 512 7.62 -25.97 -39.80
CA ILE A 512 7.38 -26.80 -40.98
C ILE A 512 7.81 -28.23 -40.63
N LYS A 513 6.84 -29.12 -40.40
CA LYS A 513 7.13 -30.53 -40.15
C LYS A 513 7.62 -31.19 -41.45
N SER A 514 8.81 -31.78 -41.40
CA SER A 514 9.33 -32.66 -42.45
C SER A 514 8.37 -33.85 -42.67
N THR A 515 8.05 -34.13 -43.94
CA THR A 515 7.22 -35.26 -44.39
C THR A 515 7.95 -36.61 -44.36
N GLN A 516 9.19 -36.69 -43.85
CA GLN A 516 9.88 -37.98 -43.74
C GLN A 516 9.23 -38.85 -42.66
N LYS A 517 8.37 -39.79 -43.09
CA LYS A 517 7.96 -40.95 -42.30
C LYS A 517 9.21 -41.62 -41.74
N LYS A 518 9.41 -41.59 -40.42
CA LYS A 518 10.35 -42.47 -39.73
C LYS A 518 10.01 -43.91 -40.14
N ARG A 519 10.88 -44.55 -40.93
CA ARG A 519 10.87 -46.00 -41.11
C ARG A 519 11.01 -46.61 -39.71
N ARG A 520 9.95 -47.27 -39.23
CA ARG A 520 10.04 -48.15 -38.06
C ARG A 520 11.08 -49.22 -38.38
N LYS A 521 12.12 -49.30 -37.55
CA LYS A 521 12.98 -50.49 -37.44
C LYS A 521 12.31 -51.45 -36.47
#